data_AF-A0A7C1I5S5-F1
#
_entry.id   AF-A0A7C1I5S5-F1
#
_cell.length_a   1.000
_cell.length_b   1.000
_cell.length_c   1.000
_cell.angle_alpha   90.00
_cell.angle_beta   90.00
_cell.angle_gamma   90.00
#
_symmetry.space_group_name_H-M   'P 1'
#
loop_
_entity.id
_entity.type
_entity.pdbx_description
1 polymer ?
#
loop_
_entity_poly.entity_id
_entity_poly.type
_entity_poly.pdbx_seq_one_letter_code
_entity_poly.pdbx_strand_id
1 'polypeptide(L)'
;MMDDSAMLSVDFLAGFTIFILALIMVINMVPGIMIGLESQNIDYDAVAYRTGVILVEDPGWPANPPWELKDEYHKDDIHRLGLAVSANTPNVLSRAKINRFFNDSFFTDEDYGQKVIFADMPYAPYAYNIALKVGDELLPPRGDDVPKRSYGYIRRLVKVKEPHYASIDCTNLVRSETEENRTTTYFSVELDYAKLYDKSISEAYRIDPRFEPVNITFENFDQSLNSTDTNEVWLNGTRFYKEGVAGEIPFGYDIQDDESYQLILEDNSGATTYHTLDDHCQLNDVSKIRLILAPPLPFAYETDTVLTVKMSLDYDFIDVNKTKQFINGTFEYNYQDPDNVMTLPTLTDGVLEVCVW
;
A
#
# COMPACT_ATOMS: atom_id res chain seq x y z
N MET A 1 -59.67 -83.12 11.34
CA MET A 1 -59.24 -81.88 12.02
C MET A 1 -57.73 -81.85 11.87
N MET A 2 -57.27 -81.25 10.78
CA MET A 2 -55.88 -81.28 10.34
C MET A 2 -55.24 -79.98 10.86
N ASP A 3 -54.44 -80.13 11.90
CA ASP A 3 -53.40 -79.26 12.45
C ASP A 3 -53.30 -77.79 11.93
N ASP A 4 -54.22 -76.91 12.35
CA ASP A 4 -54.08 -75.45 12.17
C ASP A 4 -52.77 -74.89 12.80
N SER A 5 -52.23 -75.60 13.80
CA SER A 5 -50.95 -75.31 14.46
C SER A 5 -49.74 -75.43 13.52
N ALA A 6 -49.79 -76.35 12.55
CA ALA A 6 -48.70 -76.54 11.58
C ALA A 6 -48.74 -75.47 10.48
N MET A 7 -49.94 -74.99 10.10
CA MET A 7 -50.08 -73.91 9.12
C MET A 7 -49.56 -72.58 9.68
N LEU A 8 -49.84 -72.30 10.96
CA LEU A 8 -49.42 -71.08 11.66
C LEU A 8 -47.88 -70.98 11.82
N SER A 9 -47.19 -72.12 11.98
CA SER A 9 -45.73 -72.16 12.07
C SER A 9 -45.04 -72.03 10.70
N VAL A 10 -45.64 -72.55 9.63
CA VAL A 10 -45.14 -72.40 8.25
C VAL A 10 -45.33 -70.97 7.75
N ASP A 11 -46.48 -70.34 8.01
CA ASP A 11 -46.74 -68.95 7.63
C ASP A 11 -45.82 -67.97 8.37
N PHE A 12 -45.51 -68.25 9.65
CA PHE A 12 -44.52 -67.48 10.40
C PHE A 12 -43.11 -67.63 9.84
N LEU A 13 -42.69 -68.85 9.49
CA LEU A 13 -41.36 -69.09 8.92
C LEU A 13 -41.23 -68.42 7.54
N ALA A 14 -42.26 -68.51 6.70
CA ALA A 14 -42.28 -67.87 5.39
C ALA A 14 -42.26 -66.34 5.52
N GLY A 15 -43.08 -65.78 6.41
CA GLY A 15 -43.11 -64.34 6.69
C GLY A 15 -41.78 -63.82 7.26
N PHE A 16 -41.18 -64.56 8.19
CA PHE A 16 -39.87 -64.22 8.75
C PHE A 16 -38.75 -64.30 7.69
N THR A 17 -38.80 -65.28 6.80
CA THR A 17 -37.83 -65.40 5.70
C THR A 17 -37.94 -64.24 4.72
N ILE A 18 -39.16 -63.85 4.35
CA ILE A 18 -39.40 -62.68 3.49
C ILE A 18 -38.92 -61.40 4.18
N PHE A 19 -39.17 -61.26 5.49
CA PHE A 19 -38.70 -60.11 6.27
C PHE A 19 -37.17 -60.03 6.31
N ILE A 20 -36.46 -61.13 6.56
CA ILE A 20 -34.99 -61.15 6.59
C ILE A 20 -34.41 -60.85 5.20
N LEU A 21 -34.99 -61.41 4.13
CA LEU A 21 -34.55 -61.11 2.76
C LEU A 21 -34.75 -59.64 2.40
N ALA A 22 -35.89 -59.05 2.77
CA ALA A 22 -36.16 -57.63 2.58
C ALA A 22 -35.21 -56.76 3.42
N LEU A 23 -34.92 -57.15 4.66
CA LEU A 23 -33.99 -56.43 5.54
C LEU A 23 -32.56 -56.45 4.97
N ILE A 24 -32.10 -57.59 4.47
CA ILE A 24 -30.79 -57.71 3.80
C ILE A 24 -30.74 -56.83 2.55
N MET A 25 -31.82 -56.80 1.75
CA MET A 25 -31.92 -55.93 0.58
C MET A 25 -31.82 -54.45 0.95
N VAL A 26 -32.53 -54.02 2.01
CA VAL A 26 -32.48 -52.64 2.51
C VAL A 26 -31.08 -52.31 3.05
N ILE A 27 -30.47 -53.17 3.86
CA ILE A 27 -29.11 -52.95 4.39
C ILE A 27 -28.09 -52.84 3.26
N ASN A 28 -28.23 -53.62 2.18
CA ASN A 28 -27.35 -53.52 1.01
C ASN A 28 -27.59 -52.26 0.16
N MET A 29 -28.76 -51.63 0.27
CA MET A 29 -29.07 -50.35 -0.39
C MET A 29 -28.62 -49.12 0.42
N VAL A 30 -28.44 -49.24 1.75
CA VAL A 30 -27.96 -48.15 2.61
C VAL A 30 -26.60 -47.59 2.16
N PRO A 31 -25.58 -48.40 1.80
CA PRO A 31 -24.34 -47.89 1.22
C PRO A 31 -24.55 -47.08 -0.06
N GLY A 32 -25.51 -47.50 -0.91
CA GLY A 32 -25.86 -46.81 -2.16
C GLY A 32 -26.41 -45.40 -1.95
N ILE A 33 -27.09 -45.16 -0.82
CA ILE A 33 -27.59 -43.82 -0.43
C ILE A 33 -26.45 -42.93 0.08
N MET A 34 -25.40 -43.53 0.66
CA MET A 34 -24.24 -42.80 1.19
C MET A 34 -23.16 -42.49 0.14
N ILE A 35 -23.18 -43.16 -1.03
CA ILE A 35 -22.25 -42.92 -2.15
C ILE A 35 -22.47 -41.53 -2.80
N GLY A 36 -23.61 -40.89 -2.58
CA GLY A 36 -23.86 -39.49 -2.97
C GLY A 36 -23.38 -38.44 -1.95
N LEU A 37 -22.81 -38.86 -0.81
CA LEU A 37 -22.21 -38.00 0.21
C LEU A 37 -20.69 -37.95 0.11
N GLU A 38 -20.09 -38.35 -1.02
CA GLU A 38 -18.79 -37.78 -1.37
C GLU A 38 -19.00 -36.27 -1.38
N SER A 39 -18.47 -35.62 -0.33
CA SER A 39 -18.35 -34.18 -0.21
C SER A 39 -17.98 -33.63 -1.57
N GLN A 40 -18.61 -32.55 -2.03
CA GLN A 40 -18.02 -31.74 -3.08
C GLN A 40 -16.53 -31.63 -2.76
N ASN A 41 -15.67 -32.28 -3.55
CA ASN A 41 -14.24 -32.13 -3.39
C ASN A 41 -14.02 -30.65 -3.63
N ILE A 42 -13.74 -29.93 -2.54
CA ILE A 42 -13.43 -28.53 -2.65
C ILE A 42 -12.20 -28.47 -3.54
N ASP A 43 -12.37 -27.86 -4.70
CA ASP A 43 -11.28 -27.61 -5.61
C ASP A 43 -10.43 -26.47 -5.05
N TYR A 44 -9.48 -26.82 -4.20
CA TYR A 44 -8.54 -25.86 -3.62
C TYR A 44 -7.75 -25.11 -4.69
N ASP A 45 -7.50 -25.73 -5.86
CA ASP A 45 -6.84 -25.06 -6.98
C ASP A 45 -7.75 -23.97 -7.57
N ALA A 46 -9.05 -24.21 -7.68
CA ALA A 46 -10.01 -23.20 -8.12
C ALA A 46 -10.09 -22.02 -7.14
N VAL A 47 -10.07 -22.27 -5.82
CA VAL A 47 -10.07 -21.21 -4.80
C VAL A 47 -8.76 -20.42 -4.87
N ALA A 48 -7.61 -21.10 -4.88
CA ALA A 48 -6.30 -20.45 -5.01
C ALA A 48 -6.21 -19.61 -6.29
N TYR A 49 -6.67 -20.16 -7.43
CA TYR A 49 -6.71 -19.46 -8.70
C TYR A 49 -7.56 -18.19 -8.64
N ARG A 50 -8.82 -18.29 -8.15
CA ARG A 50 -9.72 -17.14 -8.01
C ARG A 50 -9.10 -16.05 -7.12
N THR A 51 -8.60 -16.43 -5.96
CA THR A 51 -7.95 -15.49 -5.03
C THR A 51 -6.74 -14.83 -5.69
N GLY A 52 -5.89 -15.60 -6.37
CA GLY A 52 -4.75 -15.06 -7.10
C GLY A 52 -5.15 -14.08 -8.19
N VAL A 53 -6.21 -14.36 -8.97
CA VAL A 53 -6.76 -13.43 -9.97
C VAL A 53 -7.25 -12.13 -9.32
N ILE A 54 -8.05 -12.23 -8.27
CA ILE A 54 -8.61 -11.06 -7.58
C ILE A 54 -7.49 -10.17 -7.07
N LEU A 55 -6.49 -10.74 -6.39
CA LEU A 55 -5.39 -9.95 -5.83
C LEU A 55 -4.58 -9.23 -6.90
N VAL A 56 -4.35 -9.83 -8.07
CA VAL A 56 -3.45 -9.26 -9.09
C VAL A 56 -4.14 -8.43 -10.17
N GLU A 57 -5.44 -8.60 -10.39
CA GLU A 57 -6.18 -7.96 -11.49
C GLU A 57 -7.25 -6.97 -11.00
N ASP A 58 -7.74 -7.12 -9.76
CA ASP A 58 -8.74 -6.24 -9.18
C ASP A 58 -8.07 -5.18 -8.28
N PRO A 59 -8.49 -3.91 -8.33
CA PRO A 59 -8.00 -2.86 -7.43
C PRO A 59 -8.62 -2.89 -6.04
N GLY A 60 -9.63 -3.75 -5.80
CA GLY A 60 -10.41 -3.83 -4.58
C GLY A 60 -11.68 -2.99 -4.60
N TRP A 61 -12.46 -3.10 -3.53
CA TRP A 61 -13.70 -2.37 -3.33
C TRP A 61 -13.91 -2.01 -1.85
N PRO A 62 -14.31 -0.77 -1.52
CA PRO A 62 -14.83 0.29 -2.39
C PRO A 62 -13.77 0.97 -3.24
N ALA A 63 -14.20 1.69 -4.29
CA ALA A 63 -13.31 2.46 -5.16
C ALA A 63 -13.18 3.94 -4.72
N ASN A 64 -14.09 4.45 -3.88
CA ASN A 64 -14.07 5.85 -3.44
C ASN A 64 -14.67 6.05 -2.02
N PRO A 65 -13.87 6.49 -1.03
CA PRO A 65 -12.41 6.38 -1.05
C PRO A 65 -12.02 4.90 -1.21
N PRO A 66 -10.90 4.59 -1.89
CA PRO A 66 -10.50 3.20 -2.08
C PRO A 66 -10.13 2.54 -0.76
N TRP A 67 -10.19 1.21 -0.74
CA TRP A 67 -10.11 0.44 0.51
C TRP A 67 -8.83 0.67 1.30
N GLU A 68 -7.70 0.96 0.65
CA GLU A 68 -6.42 1.20 1.30
C GLU A 68 -6.38 2.50 2.12
N LEU A 69 -7.29 3.43 1.86
CA LEU A 69 -7.43 4.68 2.61
C LEU A 69 -8.47 4.61 3.74
N LYS A 70 -9.13 3.46 3.92
CA LYS A 70 -10.14 3.30 4.97
C LYS A 70 -9.45 3.17 6.34
N ASP A 71 -9.98 3.93 7.30
CA ASP A 71 -9.60 3.83 8.71
C ASP A 71 -10.27 2.63 9.39
N GLU A 72 -9.95 2.42 10.68
CA GLU A 72 -10.54 1.34 11.49
C GLU A 72 -12.06 1.46 11.64
N TYR A 73 -12.59 2.69 11.66
CA TYR A 73 -14.03 2.93 11.82
C TYR A 73 -14.84 2.54 10.57
N HIS A 74 -14.20 2.58 9.40
CA HIS A 74 -14.83 2.26 8.11
C HIS A 74 -14.29 0.95 7.51
N LYS A 75 -13.63 0.11 8.31
CA LYS A 75 -13.08 -1.18 7.88
C LYS A 75 -14.17 -2.15 7.37
N ASP A 76 -15.37 -2.08 7.93
CA ASP A 76 -16.52 -2.91 7.53
C ASP A 76 -17.09 -2.53 6.15
N ASP A 77 -16.81 -1.32 5.65
CA ASP A 77 -17.18 -0.91 4.30
C ASP A 77 -16.34 -1.62 3.23
N ILE A 78 -15.22 -2.24 3.63
CA ILE A 78 -14.31 -2.92 2.71
C ILE A 78 -14.90 -4.28 2.37
N HIS A 79 -15.26 -4.47 1.11
CA HIS A 79 -15.89 -5.71 0.66
C HIS A 79 -14.91 -6.65 -0.04
N ARG A 80 -13.85 -6.11 -0.63
CA ARG A 80 -12.87 -6.90 -1.39
C ARG A 80 -11.52 -6.22 -1.38
N LEU A 81 -10.48 -7.00 -1.08
CA LEU A 81 -9.10 -6.54 -1.23
C LEU A 81 -8.57 -6.97 -2.59
N GLY A 82 -7.97 -6.03 -3.28
CA GLY A 82 -7.28 -6.24 -4.54
C GLY A 82 -6.05 -5.36 -4.56
N LEU A 83 -4.92 -5.88 -5.04
CA LEU A 83 -3.62 -5.20 -4.96
C LEU A 83 -3.29 -4.44 -6.25
N ALA A 84 -4.05 -4.63 -7.32
CA ALA A 84 -3.80 -3.96 -8.59
C ALA A 84 -3.93 -2.43 -8.43
N VAL A 85 -3.11 -1.68 -9.17
CA VAL A 85 -3.21 -0.22 -9.22
C VAL A 85 -4.59 0.18 -9.75
N SER A 86 -5.03 -0.47 -10.82
CA SER A 86 -6.32 -0.23 -11.47
C SER A 86 -6.83 -1.50 -12.16
N ALA A 87 -8.10 -1.51 -12.54
CA ALA A 87 -8.66 -2.57 -13.39
C ALA A 87 -8.07 -2.60 -14.81
N ASN A 88 -7.42 -1.52 -15.26
CA ASN A 88 -6.82 -1.43 -16.59
C ASN A 88 -5.35 -1.89 -16.61
N THR A 89 -4.77 -2.16 -15.44
CA THR A 89 -3.35 -2.53 -15.28
C THR A 89 -3.24 -3.87 -14.54
N PRO A 90 -3.74 -4.97 -15.13
CA PRO A 90 -3.66 -6.28 -14.51
C PRO A 90 -2.20 -6.69 -14.29
N ASN A 91 -1.93 -7.36 -13.18
CA ASN A 91 -0.60 -7.76 -12.71
C ASN A 91 0.33 -6.59 -12.35
N VAL A 92 -0.14 -5.33 -12.31
CA VAL A 92 0.62 -4.20 -11.76
C VAL A 92 0.02 -3.83 -10.40
N LEU A 93 0.76 -4.10 -9.33
CA LEU A 93 0.31 -3.93 -7.95
C LEU A 93 0.77 -2.59 -7.39
N SER A 94 -0.03 -1.98 -6.52
CA SER A 94 0.35 -0.77 -5.78
C SER A 94 1.15 -1.12 -4.53
N ARG A 95 2.31 -0.48 -4.33
CA ARG A 95 3.10 -0.62 -3.10
C ARG A 95 2.31 -0.20 -1.85
N ALA A 96 1.47 0.83 -1.93
CA ALA A 96 0.65 1.26 -0.81
C ALA A 96 -0.35 0.17 -0.38
N LYS A 97 -1.02 -0.47 -1.35
CA LYS A 97 -1.95 -1.59 -1.11
C LYS A 97 -1.23 -2.80 -0.54
N ILE A 98 -0.05 -3.13 -1.07
CA ILE A 98 0.79 -4.21 -0.55
C ILE A 98 1.16 -3.95 0.91
N ASN A 99 1.65 -2.76 1.23
CA ASN A 99 2.04 -2.41 2.59
C ASN A 99 0.85 -2.49 3.55
N ARG A 100 -0.34 -2.04 3.14
CA ARG A 100 -1.57 -2.16 3.95
C ARG A 100 -2.03 -3.61 4.11
N PHE A 101 -1.98 -4.39 3.03
CA PHE A 101 -2.37 -5.81 3.02
C PHE A 101 -1.41 -6.70 3.81
N PHE A 102 -0.11 -6.41 3.82
CA PHE A 102 0.86 -7.22 4.55
C PHE A 102 1.20 -6.63 5.93
N ASN A 103 0.44 -5.64 6.40
CA ASN A 103 0.51 -5.13 7.77
C ASN A 103 -0.40 -5.95 8.69
N ASP A 104 0.13 -6.41 9.83
CA ASP A 104 -0.58 -7.27 10.78
C ASP A 104 -1.54 -6.53 11.72
N SER A 105 -1.51 -5.20 11.72
CA SER A 105 -2.22 -4.39 12.70
C SER A 105 -3.65 -4.03 12.24
N PHE A 106 -3.91 -3.94 10.94
CA PHE A 106 -5.20 -3.48 10.40
C PHE A 106 -6.19 -4.61 10.09
N PHE A 107 -5.75 -5.68 9.43
CA PHE A 107 -6.63 -6.81 9.07
C PHE A 107 -6.36 -8.05 9.93
N THR A 108 -7.44 -8.69 10.34
CA THR A 108 -7.44 -9.98 11.05
C THR A 108 -7.56 -11.15 10.07
N ASP A 109 -7.31 -12.37 10.54
CA ASP A 109 -7.47 -13.57 9.71
C ASP A 109 -8.91 -13.76 9.21
N GLU A 110 -9.90 -13.33 10.00
CA GLU A 110 -11.32 -13.33 9.61
C GLU A 110 -11.57 -12.35 8.45
N ASP A 111 -10.92 -11.18 8.46
CA ASP A 111 -11.04 -10.21 7.38
C ASP A 111 -10.53 -10.79 6.05
N TYR A 112 -9.37 -11.45 6.05
CA TYR A 112 -8.86 -12.11 4.86
C TYR A 112 -9.76 -13.26 4.41
N GLY A 113 -10.27 -14.06 5.34
CA GLY A 113 -11.22 -15.13 5.05
C GLY A 113 -12.46 -14.63 4.31
N GLN A 114 -13.02 -13.49 4.74
CA GLN A 114 -14.24 -12.91 4.15
C GLN A 114 -13.97 -12.06 2.90
N LYS A 115 -12.92 -11.22 2.91
CA LYS A 115 -12.68 -10.16 1.92
C LYS A 115 -11.72 -10.56 0.80
N VAL A 116 -10.99 -11.68 0.96
CA VAL A 116 -9.96 -12.15 0.00
C VAL A 116 -10.26 -13.56 -0.46
N ILE A 117 -10.39 -14.48 0.48
CA ILE A 117 -10.63 -15.88 0.19
C ILE A 117 -12.08 -16.10 -0.22
N PHE A 118 -13.02 -15.28 0.26
CA PHE A 118 -14.46 -15.48 0.13
C PHE A 118 -14.85 -16.88 0.62
N ALA A 119 -14.49 -17.17 1.87
CA ALA A 119 -14.86 -18.39 2.54
C ALA A 119 -16.36 -18.36 2.86
N ASP A 120 -17.16 -19.03 2.02
CA ASP A 120 -18.63 -19.02 2.11
C ASP A 120 -19.18 -19.87 3.28
N MET A 121 -18.33 -20.56 4.03
CA MET A 121 -18.75 -21.53 5.05
C MET A 121 -18.24 -21.17 6.46
N PRO A 122 -19.12 -20.71 7.38
CA PRO A 122 -18.70 -20.24 8.71
C PRO A 122 -18.18 -21.36 9.65
N TYR A 123 -18.38 -22.63 9.30
CA TYR A 123 -18.03 -23.77 10.16
C TYR A 123 -16.76 -24.53 9.70
N ALA A 124 -16.19 -24.17 8.54
CA ALA A 124 -14.97 -24.77 8.00
C ALA A 124 -14.29 -23.76 7.04
N PRO A 125 -13.72 -22.66 7.55
CA PRO A 125 -12.98 -21.73 6.72
C PRO A 125 -11.75 -22.42 6.12
N TYR A 126 -11.41 -22.07 4.88
CA TYR A 126 -10.16 -22.51 4.28
C TYR A 126 -8.98 -22.03 5.11
N ALA A 127 -8.00 -22.90 5.27
CA ALA A 127 -6.68 -22.45 5.67
C ALA A 127 -5.92 -22.02 4.41
N TYR A 128 -5.13 -20.96 4.53
CA TYR A 128 -4.49 -20.34 3.38
C TYR A 128 -3.12 -19.77 3.75
N ASN A 129 -2.28 -19.59 2.74
CA ASN A 129 -1.06 -18.81 2.83
C ASN A 129 -0.95 -17.91 1.60
N ILE A 130 -0.79 -16.61 1.81
CA ILE A 130 -0.57 -15.64 0.74
C ILE A 130 0.82 -15.04 0.96
N ALA A 131 1.74 -15.29 0.02
CA ALA A 131 3.11 -14.81 0.08
C ALA A 131 3.43 -13.94 -1.13
N LEU A 132 4.19 -12.87 -0.91
CA LEU A 132 4.64 -11.98 -1.98
C LEU A 132 6.14 -11.73 -1.86
N LYS A 133 6.86 -11.98 -2.95
CA LYS A 133 8.25 -11.57 -3.11
C LYS A 133 8.31 -10.42 -4.12
N VAL A 134 9.01 -9.33 -3.79
CA VAL A 134 9.20 -8.15 -4.65
C VAL A 134 10.71 -7.89 -4.77
N GLY A 135 11.28 -8.07 -5.97
CA GLY A 135 12.73 -8.06 -6.14
C GLY A 135 13.38 -9.11 -5.23
N ASP A 136 14.22 -8.66 -4.31
CA ASP A 136 14.83 -9.52 -3.27
C ASP A 136 14.10 -9.46 -1.92
N GLU A 137 13.11 -8.59 -1.77
CA GLU A 137 12.29 -8.44 -0.57
C GLU A 137 11.25 -9.57 -0.49
N LEU A 138 11.29 -10.37 0.58
CA LEU A 138 10.24 -11.32 0.90
C LEU A 138 9.37 -10.74 2.01
N LEU A 139 8.10 -10.48 1.69
CA LEU A 139 7.16 -9.99 2.68
C LEU A 139 6.69 -11.14 3.60
N PRO A 140 6.45 -10.86 4.90
CA PRO A 140 5.84 -11.84 5.79
C PRO A 140 4.50 -12.33 5.22
N PRO A 141 4.29 -13.64 5.05
CA PRO A 141 3.07 -14.15 4.45
C PRO A 141 1.85 -13.91 5.35
N ARG A 142 0.66 -13.90 4.75
CA ARG A 142 -0.63 -13.82 5.45
C ARG A 142 -1.32 -15.18 5.49
N GLY A 143 -1.87 -15.54 6.65
CA GLY A 143 -2.48 -16.84 6.92
C GLY A 143 -1.54 -17.82 7.61
N ASP A 144 -1.84 -19.10 7.47
CA ASP A 144 -1.17 -20.22 8.14
C ASP A 144 0.10 -20.67 7.41
N ASP A 145 0.95 -21.44 8.11
CA ASP A 145 2.09 -22.12 7.47
C ASP A 145 1.62 -23.14 6.42
N VAL A 146 2.27 -23.11 5.24
CA VAL A 146 1.98 -24.05 4.15
C VAL A 146 2.21 -25.50 4.63
N PRO A 147 1.20 -26.38 4.55
CA PRO A 147 1.30 -27.70 5.14
C PRO A 147 2.10 -28.66 4.24
N LYS A 148 2.63 -29.73 4.82
CA LYS A 148 3.37 -30.78 4.07
C LYS A 148 2.48 -31.73 3.25
N ARG A 149 1.16 -31.57 3.33
CA ARG A 149 0.15 -32.40 2.62
C ARG A 149 -0.29 -31.73 1.32
N SER A 150 -1.24 -32.32 0.61
CA SER A 150 -1.82 -31.71 -0.59
C SER A 150 -2.55 -30.40 -0.25
N TYR A 151 -2.32 -29.38 -1.07
CA TYR A 151 -3.00 -28.08 -1.05
C TYR A 151 -3.13 -27.59 -2.50
N GLY A 152 -4.10 -26.71 -2.75
CA GLY A 152 -4.20 -26.03 -4.04
C GLY A 152 -3.35 -24.76 -4.05
N TYR A 153 -2.76 -24.42 -5.19
CA TYR A 153 -1.91 -23.23 -5.27
C TYR A 153 -1.88 -22.56 -6.64
N ILE A 154 -1.54 -21.28 -6.64
CA ILE A 154 -1.23 -20.53 -7.85
C ILE A 154 -0.04 -19.60 -7.60
N ARG A 155 0.82 -19.45 -8.60
CA ARG A 155 1.89 -18.45 -8.64
C ARG A 155 1.66 -17.51 -9.79
N ARG A 156 1.83 -16.21 -9.56
CA ARG A 156 1.65 -15.19 -10.60
C ARG A 156 2.83 -14.23 -10.59
N LEU A 157 3.36 -13.99 -11.78
CA LEU A 157 4.35 -12.94 -12.00
C LEU A 157 3.63 -11.60 -12.01
N VAL A 158 4.13 -10.67 -11.22
CA VAL A 158 3.55 -9.34 -11.06
C VAL A 158 4.64 -8.29 -11.19
N LYS A 159 4.21 -7.06 -11.45
CA LYS A 159 5.01 -5.85 -11.33
C LYS A 159 4.50 -5.07 -10.14
N VAL A 160 5.39 -4.57 -9.28
CA VAL A 160 5.03 -3.68 -8.18
C VAL A 160 5.43 -2.27 -8.58
N LYS A 161 4.44 -1.37 -8.58
CA LYS A 161 4.66 0.05 -8.78
C LYS A 161 5.21 0.64 -7.49
N GLU A 162 6.46 1.05 -7.56
CA GLU A 162 7.12 1.73 -6.44
C GLU A 162 6.69 3.19 -6.35
N PRO A 163 6.68 3.77 -5.13
CA PRO A 163 6.38 5.18 -4.96
C PRO A 163 7.41 6.04 -5.67
N HIS A 164 6.94 7.15 -6.22
CA HIS A 164 7.81 8.16 -6.83
C HIS A 164 8.58 8.92 -5.74
N TYR A 165 9.81 9.34 -6.06
CA TYR A 165 10.55 10.25 -5.20
C TYR A 165 11.33 11.28 -6.01
N ALA A 166 11.30 12.52 -5.50
CA ALA A 166 12.14 13.62 -5.95
C ALA A 166 13.44 13.60 -5.15
N SER A 167 14.57 13.65 -5.85
CA SER A 167 15.91 13.73 -5.29
C SER A 167 16.59 14.98 -5.81
N ILE A 168 16.50 16.06 -5.06
CA ILE A 168 16.97 17.38 -5.43
C ILE A 168 18.39 17.59 -4.89
N ASP A 169 19.37 17.68 -5.78
CA ASP A 169 20.74 18.04 -5.39
C ASP A 169 20.85 19.54 -5.11
N CYS A 170 21.06 19.89 -3.85
CA CYS A 170 21.14 21.26 -3.38
C CYS A 170 22.35 22.04 -3.93
N THR A 171 23.40 21.36 -4.39
CA THR A 171 24.60 22.01 -4.92
C THR A 171 24.32 22.81 -6.20
N ASN A 172 23.31 22.39 -6.98
CA ASN A 172 22.90 23.07 -8.21
C ASN A 172 22.01 24.30 -7.96
N LEU A 173 21.64 24.56 -6.70
CA LEU A 173 20.66 25.58 -6.31
C LEU A 173 21.27 26.79 -5.61
N VAL A 174 22.59 26.74 -5.42
CA VAL A 174 23.33 27.81 -4.78
C VAL A 174 23.25 29.05 -5.67
N ARG A 175 22.58 30.09 -5.16
CA ARG A 175 22.57 31.42 -5.77
C ARG A 175 23.57 32.30 -5.05
N SER A 176 24.25 33.15 -5.81
CA SER A 176 25.21 34.13 -5.29
C SER A 176 24.67 35.54 -5.51
N GLU A 177 24.48 36.31 -4.44
CA GLU A 177 24.00 37.69 -4.53
C GLU A 177 24.86 38.64 -3.70
N THR A 178 25.06 39.84 -4.22
CA THR A 178 25.97 40.84 -3.63
C THR A 178 25.24 42.03 -2.99
N GLU A 179 23.91 42.17 -3.19
CA GLU A 179 23.19 43.40 -2.83
C GLU A 179 21.93 43.25 -1.96
N GLU A 180 21.48 42.04 -1.61
CA GLU A 180 20.33 41.88 -0.73
C GLU A 180 20.74 41.51 0.71
N ASN A 181 20.17 42.24 1.68
CA ASN A 181 20.12 41.86 3.10
C ASN A 181 19.16 40.68 3.36
N ARG A 182 18.97 39.81 2.37
CA ARG A 182 18.06 38.69 2.46
C ARG A 182 18.68 37.61 3.34
N THR A 183 18.17 37.51 4.57
CA THR A 183 18.51 36.44 5.52
C THR A 183 17.54 35.27 5.38
N THR A 184 16.29 35.54 4.98
CA THR A 184 15.26 34.50 4.79
C THR A 184 15.08 34.16 3.33
N THR A 185 15.20 32.89 3.01
CA THR A 185 15.01 32.33 1.67
C THR A 185 13.97 31.23 1.71
N TYR A 186 13.51 30.84 0.53
CA TYR A 186 12.50 29.81 0.40
C TYR A 186 12.95 28.82 -0.64
N PHE A 187 12.70 27.56 -0.34
CA PHE A 187 12.69 26.54 -1.36
C PHE A 187 11.28 25.94 -1.41
N SER A 188 10.82 25.67 -2.61
CA SER A 188 9.44 25.23 -2.82
C SER A 188 9.37 24.08 -3.79
N VAL A 189 8.44 23.17 -3.54
CA VAL A 189 8.08 22.08 -4.45
C VAL A 189 6.61 22.23 -4.79
N GLU A 190 6.31 22.34 -6.07
CA GLU A 190 4.98 22.49 -6.62
C GLU A 190 4.50 21.15 -7.18
N LEU A 191 3.34 20.71 -6.70
CA LEU A 191 2.62 19.57 -7.22
C LEU A 191 1.45 20.08 -8.04
N ASP A 192 1.62 20.11 -9.36
CA ASP A 192 0.54 20.41 -10.30
C ASP A 192 -0.30 19.14 -10.53
N TYR A 193 -1.48 19.08 -9.91
CA TYR A 193 -2.35 17.93 -10.03
C TYR A 193 -2.87 17.70 -11.46
N ALA A 194 -2.97 18.74 -12.29
CA ALA A 194 -3.38 18.57 -13.69
C ALA A 194 -2.33 17.79 -14.48
N LYS A 195 -1.05 18.07 -14.23
CA LYS A 195 0.07 17.34 -14.83
C LYS A 195 0.23 15.95 -14.24
N LEU A 196 0.16 15.81 -12.92
CA LEU A 196 0.28 14.51 -12.25
C LEU A 196 -0.81 13.55 -12.69
N TYR A 197 -2.04 14.02 -12.88
CA TYR A 197 -3.15 13.19 -13.37
C TYR A 197 -3.27 13.08 -14.89
N ASP A 198 -2.21 13.41 -15.65
CA ASP A 198 -2.24 13.29 -17.11
C ASP A 198 -2.65 11.88 -17.54
N LYS A 199 -3.82 11.81 -18.19
CA LYS A 199 -4.42 10.57 -18.65
C LYS A 199 -3.68 9.95 -19.83
N SER A 200 -2.79 10.71 -20.49
CA SER A 200 -1.90 10.19 -21.52
C SER A 200 -0.89 9.17 -20.96
N ILE A 201 -0.57 9.29 -19.66
CA ILE A 201 0.35 8.40 -18.95
C ILE A 201 -0.45 7.22 -18.40
N SER A 202 0.04 5.99 -18.61
CA SER A 202 -0.60 4.78 -18.10
C SER A 202 -0.68 4.79 -16.57
N GLU A 203 -1.77 4.28 -16.00
CA GLU A 203 -1.99 4.21 -14.54
C GLU A 203 -0.88 3.43 -13.82
N ALA A 204 -0.22 2.50 -14.53
CA ALA A 204 0.94 1.76 -14.04
C ALA A 204 2.14 2.66 -13.69
N TYR A 205 2.21 3.86 -14.29
CA TYR A 205 3.30 4.82 -14.09
C TYR A 205 2.81 6.19 -13.64
N ARG A 206 1.49 6.42 -13.56
CA ARG A 206 0.93 7.73 -13.23
C ARG A 206 1.06 8.00 -11.74
N ILE A 207 1.77 9.04 -11.34
CA ILE A 207 1.86 9.53 -9.97
C ILE A 207 0.46 9.95 -9.51
N ASP A 208 -0.01 9.38 -8.40
CA ASP A 208 -1.34 9.68 -7.86
C ASP A 208 -1.28 10.05 -6.37
N PRO A 209 -1.13 11.35 -6.03
CA PRO A 209 -1.04 11.81 -4.63
C PRO A 209 -2.30 11.60 -3.79
N ARG A 210 -3.39 11.07 -4.38
CA ARG A 210 -4.57 10.63 -3.61
C ARG A 210 -4.31 9.30 -2.90
N PHE A 211 -3.48 8.44 -3.47
CA PHE A 211 -3.31 7.05 -3.03
C PHE A 211 -1.85 6.64 -2.82
N GLU A 212 -0.91 7.45 -3.30
CA GLU A 212 0.52 7.18 -3.26
C GLU A 212 1.23 8.29 -2.46
N PRO A 213 2.23 7.94 -1.63
CA PRO A 213 3.00 8.93 -0.91
C PRO A 213 3.87 9.75 -1.86
N VAL A 214 4.04 11.03 -1.52
CA VAL A 214 4.97 11.92 -2.20
C VAL A 214 6.23 12.04 -1.36
N ASN A 215 7.35 11.59 -1.92
CA ASN A 215 8.66 11.69 -1.28
C ASN A 215 9.48 12.80 -1.92
N ILE A 216 9.97 13.73 -1.10
CA ILE A 216 10.85 14.82 -1.51
C ILE A 216 12.11 14.73 -0.66
N THR A 217 13.24 14.49 -1.31
CA THR A 217 14.55 14.44 -0.66
C THR A 217 15.44 15.51 -1.25
N PHE A 218 16.03 16.31 -0.38
CA PHE A 218 17.11 17.23 -0.69
C PHE A 218 18.41 16.56 -0.30
N GLU A 219 19.29 16.38 -1.27
CA GLU A 219 20.59 15.73 -1.14
C GLU A 219 21.71 16.78 -1.12
N ASN A 220 22.83 16.46 -0.49
CA ASN A 220 24.04 17.30 -0.44
C ASN A 220 23.76 18.72 0.10
N PHE A 221 22.88 18.84 1.10
CA PHE A 221 22.49 20.14 1.65
C PHE A 221 23.68 20.86 2.29
N ASP A 222 24.46 20.17 3.13
CA ASP A 222 25.70 20.67 3.73
C ASP A 222 26.69 21.23 2.70
N GLN A 223 26.86 20.56 1.55
CA GLN A 223 27.76 21.00 0.49
C GLN A 223 27.30 22.30 -0.17
N SER A 224 25.98 22.54 -0.21
CA SER A 224 25.43 23.81 -0.71
C SER A 224 25.72 24.99 0.22
N LEU A 225 26.05 24.73 1.49
CA LEU A 225 26.43 25.73 2.49
C LEU A 225 27.94 26.05 2.49
N ASN A 226 28.73 25.39 1.63
CA ASN A 226 30.20 25.44 1.62
C ASN A 226 30.78 26.77 1.13
N SER A 227 30.51 27.84 1.89
CA SER A 227 31.11 29.16 1.76
C SER A 227 31.64 29.60 3.11
N THR A 228 32.79 30.28 3.14
CA THR A 228 33.41 30.83 4.36
C THR A 228 32.61 31.97 5.00
N ASP A 229 31.42 32.26 4.48
CA ASP A 229 30.68 33.48 4.75
C ASP A 229 29.30 33.21 5.39
N THR A 230 28.95 31.94 5.68
CA THR A 230 27.74 31.54 6.43
C THR A 230 28.13 30.95 7.78
N ASN A 231 27.55 31.47 8.87
CA ASN A 231 27.78 31.00 10.23
C ASN A 231 26.79 29.89 10.59
N GLU A 232 25.49 30.19 10.49
CA GLU A 232 24.41 29.28 10.86
C GLU A 232 23.29 29.30 9.83
N VAL A 233 22.64 28.16 9.63
CA VAL A 233 21.44 28.03 8.81
C VAL A 233 20.38 27.31 9.60
N TRP A 234 19.17 27.86 9.60
CA TRP A 234 18.03 27.28 10.29
C TRP A 234 16.90 26.98 9.31
N LEU A 235 16.26 25.82 9.48
CA LEU A 235 14.90 25.62 9.02
C LEU A 235 13.98 26.39 9.96
N ASN A 236 13.17 27.29 9.40
CA ASN A 236 12.17 28.06 10.16
C ASN A 236 10.74 27.53 9.95
N GLY A 237 10.63 26.33 9.38
CA GLY A 237 9.38 25.61 9.16
C GLY A 237 9.04 25.37 7.69
N THR A 238 8.10 24.44 7.51
CA THR A 238 7.51 24.00 6.24
C THR A 238 6.03 24.33 6.24
N ARG A 239 5.53 24.93 5.17
CA ARG A 239 4.14 25.35 5.00
C ARG A 239 3.58 24.92 3.66
N PHE A 240 2.27 24.65 3.63
CA PHE A 240 1.56 24.29 2.42
C PHE A 240 0.73 25.47 1.93
N TYR A 241 0.72 25.68 0.62
CA TYR A 241 -0.07 26.72 -0.04
C TYR A 241 -0.84 26.12 -1.20
N LYS A 242 -2.04 26.65 -1.43
CA LYS A 242 -2.83 26.36 -2.64
C LYS A 242 -2.72 27.53 -3.58
N GLU A 243 -2.43 27.28 -4.86
CA GLU A 243 -2.39 28.34 -5.87
C GLU A 243 -3.73 29.10 -5.92
N GLY A 244 -3.65 30.43 -6.00
CA GLY A 244 -4.82 31.31 -6.05
C GLY A 244 -5.56 31.50 -4.73
N VAL A 245 -5.15 30.83 -3.64
CA VAL A 245 -5.68 31.04 -2.29
C VAL A 245 -4.70 31.85 -1.46
N ALA A 246 -5.20 32.89 -0.79
CA ALA A 246 -4.39 33.71 0.09
C ALA A 246 -4.17 32.99 1.44
N GLY A 247 -2.91 32.85 1.83
CA GLY A 247 -2.51 32.26 3.10
C GLY A 247 -2.12 30.79 3.01
N GLU A 248 -1.60 30.27 4.11
CA GLU A 248 -1.24 28.86 4.25
C GLU A 248 -2.47 27.97 4.46
N ILE A 249 -2.36 26.72 4.04
CA ILE A 249 -3.38 25.70 4.27
C ILE A 249 -3.36 25.37 5.77
N PRO A 250 -4.50 25.33 6.47
CA PRO A 250 -4.56 24.89 7.85
C PRO A 250 -4.07 23.44 7.97
N PHE A 251 -3.00 23.25 8.74
CA PHE A 251 -2.39 21.95 8.99
C PHE A 251 -1.91 21.92 10.45
N GLY A 252 -1.79 20.73 11.05
CA GLY A 252 -1.21 20.55 12.38
C GLY A 252 0.31 20.68 12.33
N TYR A 253 0.84 21.87 12.05
CA TYR A 253 2.26 22.08 11.78
C TYR A 253 3.17 21.78 12.98
N ASP A 254 2.65 21.97 14.20
CA ASP A 254 3.34 21.78 15.48
C ASP A 254 3.17 20.36 16.07
N ILE A 255 2.48 19.47 15.35
CA ILE A 255 2.18 18.11 15.80
C ILE A 255 2.92 17.14 14.90
N GLN A 256 3.75 16.28 15.48
CA GLN A 256 4.30 15.14 14.75
C GLN A 256 3.18 14.13 14.47
N ASP A 257 2.92 13.89 13.18
CA ASP A 257 1.88 12.99 12.71
C ASP A 257 2.41 12.14 11.55
N ASP A 258 3.00 11.00 11.89
CA ASP A 258 3.58 10.06 10.92
C ASP A 258 2.53 9.48 9.95
N GLU A 259 1.22 9.60 10.25
CA GLU A 259 0.14 9.19 9.34
C GLU A 259 -0.13 10.23 8.25
N SER A 260 0.25 11.48 8.46
CA SER A 260 0.09 12.58 7.49
C SER A 260 1.40 12.98 6.82
N TYR A 261 2.50 13.04 7.57
CA TYR A 261 3.80 13.45 7.06
C TYR A 261 4.96 12.93 7.91
N GLN A 262 6.16 12.90 7.33
CA GLN A 262 7.41 12.71 8.06
C GLN A 262 8.46 13.70 7.54
N LEU A 263 8.91 14.61 8.40
CA LEU A 263 10.08 15.46 8.13
C LEU A 263 11.29 14.87 8.85
N ILE A 264 12.29 14.46 8.08
CA ILE A 264 13.46 13.74 8.55
C ILE A 264 14.70 14.50 8.12
N LEU A 265 15.59 14.79 9.07
CA LEU A 265 16.90 15.36 8.81
C LEU A 265 17.95 14.27 9.01
N GLU A 266 18.88 14.13 8.06
CA GLU A 266 20.00 13.20 8.14
C GLU A 266 21.30 13.99 8.20
N ASP A 267 22.12 13.73 9.22
CA ASP A 267 23.42 14.39 9.38
C ASP A 267 24.54 13.73 8.54
N ASN A 268 25.72 14.33 8.53
CA ASN A 268 26.90 13.79 7.83
C ASN A 268 27.40 12.43 8.35
N SER A 269 26.94 11.98 9.53
CA SER A 269 27.25 10.66 10.08
C SER A 269 26.23 9.58 9.68
N GLY A 270 25.13 9.98 9.03
CA GLY A 270 24.00 9.13 8.69
C GLY A 270 22.98 8.97 9.81
N ALA A 271 23.06 9.77 10.89
CA ALA A 271 22.05 9.76 11.94
C ALA A 271 20.82 10.56 11.50
N THR A 272 19.64 10.00 11.74
CA THR A 272 18.35 10.59 11.34
C THR A 272 17.56 11.12 12.54
N THR A 273 17.03 12.33 12.45
CA THR A 273 16.11 12.93 13.42
C THR A 273 14.76 13.26 12.77
N TYR A 274 13.67 13.15 13.55
CA TYR A 274 12.32 13.45 13.10
C TYR A 274 11.88 14.79 13.69
N HIS A 275 11.19 15.57 12.87
CA HIS A 275 10.85 16.96 13.17
C HIS A 275 9.38 17.26 12.84
N THR A 276 8.80 18.23 13.55
CA THR A 276 7.51 18.80 13.15
C THR A 276 7.70 19.78 12.00
N LEU A 277 6.63 20.11 11.28
CA LEU A 277 6.71 21.11 10.20
C LEU A 277 6.89 22.54 10.72
N ASP A 278 6.66 22.80 12.01
CA ASP A 278 6.91 24.10 12.65
C ASP A 278 8.26 24.17 13.39
N ASP A 279 9.06 23.10 13.34
CA ASP A 279 10.34 23.06 14.04
C ASP A 279 11.30 24.14 13.52
N HIS A 280 11.87 24.87 14.47
CA HIS A 280 13.01 25.74 14.25
C HIS A 280 14.30 25.00 14.62
N CYS A 281 15.04 24.50 13.61
CA CYS A 281 16.20 23.64 13.83
C CYS A 281 17.40 24.01 12.95
N GLN A 282 18.60 23.76 13.48
CA GLN A 282 19.87 24.08 12.81
C GLN A 282 20.23 23.01 11.77
N LEU A 283 20.69 23.46 10.61
CA LEU A 283 20.96 22.61 9.44
C LEU A 283 22.45 22.51 9.06
N ASN A 284 23.35 23.09 9.85
CA ASN A 284 24.78 23.17 9.53
C ASN A 284 25.45 21.82 9.22
N ASP A 285 25.07 20.76 9.93
CA ASP A 285 25.63 19.41 9.76
C ASP A 285 24.69 18.44 9.01
N VAL A 286 23.59 18.97 8.45
CA VAL A 286 22.57 18.18 7.76
C VAL A 286 22.97 17.92 6.32
N SER A 287 23.16 16.66 5.96
CA SER A 287 23.46 16.23 4.60
C SER A 287 22.20 16.08 3.76
N LYS A 288 21.09 15.63 4.37
CA LYS A 288 19.81 15.41 3.69
C LYS A 288 18.61 15.92 4.47
N ILE A 289 17.66 16.48 3.73
CA ILE A 289 16.34 16.86 4.25
C ILE A 289 15.31 16.02 3.49
N ARG A 290 14.51 15.22 4.19
CA ARG A 290 13.51 14.34 3.60
C ARG A 290 12.13 14.72 4.12
N LEU A 291 11.22 14.99 3.20
CA LEU A 291 9.80 15.18 3.47
C LEU A 291 9.01 14.09 2.77
N ILE A 292 8.34 13.26 3.55
CA ILE A 292 7.41 12.24 3.08
C ILE A 292 6.01 12.74 3.41
N LEU A 293 5.14 12.83 2.40
CA LEU A 293 3.74 13.21 2.57
C LEU A 293 2.86 12.00 2.31
N ALA A 294 2.04 11.65 3.29
CA ALA A 294 1.14 10.52 3.20
C ALA A 294 -0.14 10.90 2.43
N PRO A 295 -0.69 9.97 1.62
CA PRO A 295 -1.94 10.21 0.92
C PRO A 295 -3.16 10.11 1.86
N PRO A 296 -4.28 10.77 1.56
CA PRO A 296 -4.47 11.70 0.43
C PRO A 296 -3.93 13.09 0.74
N LEU A 297 -3.21 13.70 -0.21
CA LEU A 297 -2.77 15.09 -0.05
C LEU A 297 -3.93 16.11 -0.08
N PRO A 298 -3.77 17.27 0.57
CA PRO A 298 -4.75 18.35 0.51
C PRO A 298 -5.11 18.71 -0.92
N PHE A 299 -6.40 18.80 -1.22
CA PHE A 299 -6.94 19.14 -2.54
C PHE A 299 -6.55 18.15 -3.67
N ALA A 300 -6.02 16.96 -3.37
CA ALA A 300 -5.64 15.99 -4.39
C ALA A 300 -6.82 15.52 -5.28
N TYR A 301 -8.07 15.73 -4.85
CA TYR A 301 -9.26 15.45 -5.66
C TYR A 301 -9.66 16.61 -6.59
N GLU A 302 -9.02 17.78 -6.47
CA GLU A 302 -9.21 18.96 -7.32
C GLU A 302 -8.14 18.97 -8.42
N THR A 303 -8.51 18.51 -9.61
CA THR A 303 -7.55 18.20 -10.68
C THR A 303 -6.88 19.42 -11.33
N ASP A 304 -7.35 20.63 -11.05
CA ASP A 304 -6.84 21.90 -11.56
C ASP A 304 -6.10 22.73 -10.50
N THR A 305 -5.73 22.09 -9.39
CA THR A 305 -5.03 22.73 -8.28
C THR A 305 -3.53 22.46 -8.32
N VAL A 306 -2.75 23.49 -7.99
CA VAL A 306 -1.33 23.35 -7.64
C VAL A 306 -1.19 23.45 -6.12
N LEU A 307 -0.60 22.42 -5.52
CA LEU A 307 -0.18 22.41 -4.12
C LEU A 307 1.30 22.78 -4.04
N THR A 308 1.63 23.83 -3.32
CA THR A 308 3.02 24.24 -3.08
C THR A 308 3.43 23.89 -1.66
N VAL A 309 4.44 23.03 -1.54
CA VAL A 309 5.19 22.83 -0.30
C VAL A 309 6.30 23.86 -0.25
N LYS A 310 6.37 24.66 0.80
CA LYS A 310 7.35 25.74 0.93
C LYS A 310 8.07 25.64 2.25
N MET A 311 9.38 25.47 2.20
CA MET A 311 10.24 25.48 3.38
C MET A 311 11.00 26.80 3.46
N SER A 312 11.06 27.35 4.67
CA SER A 312 11.68 28.63 4.94
C SER A 312 13.03 28.43 5.61
N LEU A 313 14.08 29.03 5.05
CA LEU A 313 15.44 28.94 5.56
C LEU A 313 15.93 30.31 5.99
N ASP A 314 16.46 30.39 7.20
CA ASP A 314 17.10 31.59 7.73
C ASP A 314 18.62 31.39 7.78
N TYR A 315 19.35 32.33 7.19
CA TYR A 315 20.79 32.34 7.10
C TYR A 315 21.37 33.45 7.97
N ASP A 316 22.32 33.08 8.84
CA ASP A 316 23.21 34.00 9.54
C ASP A 316 24.54 34.08 8.79
N PHE A 317 24.83 35.23 8.18
CA PHE A 317 26.05 35.42 7.39
C PHE A 317 27.14 36.12 8.19
N ILE A 318 28.39 35.65 8.04
CA ILE A 318 29.57 36.14 8.77
C ILE A 318 29.92 37.58 8.38
N ASP A 319 29.82 37.93 7.09
CA ASP A 319 30.05 39.30 6.60
C ASP A 319 28.95 39.70 5.62
N VAL A 320 28.11 40.63 6.04
CA VAL A 320 26.99 41.15 5.24
C VAL A 320 27.42 41.91 3.97
N ASN A 321 28.70 42.31 3.88
CA ASN A 321 29.24 43.08 2.75
C ASN A 321 29.87 42.20 1.66
N LYS A 322 29.88 40.87 1.84
CA LYS A 322 30.37 39.93 0.83
C LYS A 322 29.22 39.31 0.04
N THR A 323 29.57 38.72 -1.10
CA THR A 323 28.65 37.88 -1.87
C THR A 323 28.14 36.74 -1.00
N LYS A 324 26.83 36.68 -0.79
CA LYS A 324 26.16 35.66 0.00
C LYS A 324 25.78 34.50 -0.90
N GLN A 325 25.89 33.30 -0.37
CA GLN A 325 25.43 32.08 -1.03
C GLN A 325 24.28 31.48 -0.25
N PHE A 326 23.18 31.19 -0.94
CA PHE A 326 22.00 30.61 -0.33
C PHE A 326 21.26 29.74 -1.34
N ILE A 327 20.44 28.82 -0.83
CA ILE A 327 19.54 28.02 -1.66
C ILE A 327 18.25 28.80 -1.87
N ASN A 328 17.81 28.91 -3.12
CA ASN A 328 16.50 29.47 -3.44
C ASN A 328 16.01 28.94 -4.79
N GLY A 329 14.78 28.46 -4.82
CA GLY A 329 14.18 27.93 -6.03
C GLY A 329 12.83 27.27 -5.81
N THR A 330 12.12 27.11 -6.91
CA THR A 330 10.88 26.35 -6.99
C THR A 330 11.09 25.18 -7.94
N PHE A 331 10.69 23.99 -7.52
CA PHE A 331 10.75 22.78 -8.30
C PHE A 331 9.36 22.27 -8.59
N GLU A 332 9.16 21.79 -9.81
CA GLU A 332 7.94 21.11 -10.14
C GLU A 332 8.10 19.60 -9.91
N TYR A 333 7.24 19.01 -9.09
CA TYR A 333 7.13 17.57 -8.92
C TYR A 333 6.35 16.99 -10.09
N ASN A 334 7.04 16.42 -11.08
CA ASN A 334 6.41 15.93 -12.31
C ASN A 334 7.17 14.72 -12.90
N TYR A 335 6.75 14.30 -14.10
CA TYR A 335 7.34 13.20 -14.87
C TYR A 335 8.55 13.59 -15.71
N GLN A 336 8.90 14.86 -15.76
CA GLN A 336 10.01 15.33 -16.58
C GLN A 336 11.24 15.46 -15.71
N ASP A 337 12.32 14.87 -16.20
CA ASP A 337 13.58 14.85 -15.49
C ASP A 337 14.66 15.61 -16.28
N PRO A 338 14.50 16.93 -16.52
CA PRO A 338 15.47 17.70 -17.28
C PRO A 338 16.84 17.77 -16.59
N ASP A 339 16.87 17.62 -15.26
CA ASP A 339 18.05 17.83 -14.41
C ASP A 339 18.47 16.58 -13.60
N ASN A 340 17.92 15.39 -13.89
CA ASN A 340 18.12 14.15 -13.10
C ASN A 340 17.68 14.27 -11.62
N VAL A 341 16.65 15.08 -11.36
CA VAL A 341 16.08 15.38 -10.05
C VAL A 341 14.91 14.45 -9.71
N MET A 342 14.27 13.81 -10.70
CA MET A 342 13.04 13.03 -10.50
C MET A 342 13.23 11.58 -10.93
N THR A 343 12.91 10.63 -10.05
CA THR A 343 12.94 9.20 -10.42
C THR A 343 11.57 8.74 -10.87
N LEU A 344 11.41 8.51 -12.18
CA LEU A 344 10.17 8.00 -12.75
C LEU A 344 9.67 6.75 -12.01
N PRO A 345 8.34 6.57 -11.86
CA PRO A 345 7.81 5.40 -11.14
C PRO A 345 8.31 4.11 -11.80
N THR A 346 9.00 3.28 -11.01
CA THR A 346 9.58 2.03 -11.50
C THR A 346 8.67 0.85 -11.20
N LEU A 347 8.79 -0.18 -12.04
CA LEU A 347 8.06 -1.43 -11.87
C LEU A 347 9.02 -2.54 -11.47
N THR A 348 9.02 -2.89 -10.19
CA THR A 348 9.82 -3.98 -9.63
C THR A 348 9.18 -5.32 -9.93
N ASP A 349 9.95 -6.31 -10.36
CA ASP A 349 9.44 -7.67 -10.56
C ASP A 349 9.03 -8.32 -9.23
N GLY A 350 7.94 -9.07 -9.24
CA GLY A 350 7.49 -9.81 -8.08
C GLY A 350 6.80 -11.13 -8.42
N VAL A 351 6.64 -11.96 -7.39
CA VAL A 351 5.93 -13.24 -7.46
C VAL A 351 4.94 -13.30 -6.30
N LEU A 352 3.65 -13.33 -6.64
CA LEU A 352 2.58 -13.62 -5.68
C LEU A 352 2.28 -15.12 -5.70
N GLU A 353 2.28 -15.75 -4.53
CA GLU A 353 1.85 -17.12 -4.32
C GLU A 353 0.63 -17.14 -3.40
N VAL A 354 -0.38 -17.92 -3.79
CA VAL A 354 -1.55 -18.21 -2.96
C VAL A 354 -1.67 -19.72 -2.83
N CYS A 355 -1.74 -20.20 -1.59
CA CYS A 355 -1.94 -21.61 -1.23
C CYS A 355 -3.22 -21.74 -0.40
N VAL A 356 -4.01 -22.80 -0.62
CA VAL A 356 -5.31 -23.04 0.07
C VAL A 356 -5.49 -24.52 0.38
N TRP A 357 -6.02 -24.88 1.56
CA TRP A 357 -6.30 -26.27 1.97
C TRP A 357 -7.39 -26.44 3.05
#